data_AF-V9D1P3-F1
#
_entry.id   AF-V9D1P3-F1
#
_cell.length_a   1.000
_cell.length_b   1.000
_cell.length_c   1.000
_cell.angle_alpha   90.00
_cell.angle_beta   90.00
_cell.angle_gamma   90.00
#
_symmetry.space_group_name_H-M   'P 1'
#
loop_
_entity.id
_entity.type
_entity.pdbx_description
1 polymer ?
#
loop_
_entity_poly.entity_id
_entity_poly.type
_entity_poly.pdbx_seq_one_letter_code
_entity_poly.pdbx_strand_id
1 'polypeptide(L)'
;MLRQLADGISILDNGNINSYGSRVRIIHSTKNQGAWTIGTRWILRDQPNDRFLGNNYITLKFLHQQPDLDIPIPKEVRSLSQPTDPIYFTLESRVLGDSLRDTWAEASPEEKASYSRQLAEILRKLRRFTAPRPHKVDGSQLDDFIIATCLTSGPGTCFKIPYNVDEWLDGIGADLRMGLARDYDTADQAFIEQEFQELKDGFPTCSPFVLTHADLNLTNIIVKDGKIQGIIDWERAGYYPWWMERLAMERLGDDSIDELFKPIWEELMPEVSDRAWRRVANNLDCMRSTYSQFDHEHPGKNKTWHRPPFCKCTHDAVGIFKMMHWGGQVSCKITEPGSEEQKTLLEVYKRPDPWACEAPARGEDEPQPETK
;
A
#
# COMPACT_ATOMS: atom_id res chain seq x y z
N MET A 1 -28.81 23.45 -16.02
CA MET A 1 -28.26 23.50 -14.65
C MET A 1 -27.46 24.79 -14.42
N LEU A 2 -28.07 25.95 -14.71
CA LEU A 2 -27.48 27.30 -14.56
C LEU A 2 -28.60 28.35 -14.30
N ARG A 3 -29.65 27.95 -13.56
CA ARG A 3 -30.80 28.81 -13.22
C ARG A 3 -31.34 28.54 -11.82
N GLN A 4 -30.46 28.46 -10.82
CA GLN A 4 -30.87 28.38 -9.41
C GLN A 4 -29.83 28.99 -8.45
N LEU A 5 -29.25 30.13 -8.83
CA LEU A 5 -28.38 30.95 -7.96
C LEU A 5 -28.64 32.45 -8.21
N ALA A 6 -29.91 32.86 -8.30
CA ALA A 6 -30.28 34.24 -8.64
C ALA A 6 -30.79 35.08 -7.46
N ASP A 7 -30.87 34.54 -6.24
CA ASP A 7 -31.31 35.30 -5.07
C ASP A 7 -30.12 35.51 -4.11
N GLY A 8 -29.38 36.60 -4.33
CA GLY A 8 -28.33 37.03 -3.39
C GLY A 8 -27.08 37.72 -3.98
N ILE A 9 -27.07 38.12 -5.26
CA ILE A 9 -25.90 38.79 -5.85
C ILE A 9 -26.03 40.31 -5.62
N SER A 10 -25.28 40.84 -4.66
CA SER A 10 -24.94 42.26 -4.64
C SER A 10 -23.97 42.55 -5.77
N ILE A 11 -24.34 43.49 -6.65
CA ILE A 11 -23.44 44.00 -7.69
C ILE A 11 -22.51 45.00 -6.99
N LEU A 12 -21.28 44.58 -6.68
CA LEU A 12 -20.24 45.48 -6.22
C LEU A 12 -19.56 46.13 -7.43
N ASP A 13 -19.41 47.44 -7.34
CA ASP A 13 -18.93 48.34 -8.40
C ASP A 13 -17.42 48.22 -8.64
N ASN A 14 -17.06 48.47 -9.90
CA ASN A 14 -15.77 48.49 -10.61
C ASN A 14 -14.46 48.53 -9.79
N GLY A 15 -14.00 47.36 -9.36
CA GLY A 15 -12.57 47.00 -9.32
C GLY A 15 -12.36 45.75 -10.17
N ASN A 16 -11.17 45.52 -10.73
CA ASN A 16 -10.83 44.29 -11.47
C ASN A 16 -10.93 43.04 -10.56
N ILE A 17 -12.14 42.56 -10.29
CA ILE A 17 -12.38 41.37 -9.48
C ILE A 17 -12.33 40.17 -10.42
N ASN A 18 -11.33 39.30 -10.24
CA ASN A 18 -11.20 38.05 -10.99
C ASN A 18 -12.45 37.18 -10.79
N SER A 19 -13.14 36.83 -11.87
CA SER A 19 -14.36 36.01 -11.87
C SER A 19 -14.08 34.49 -11.92
N TYR A 20 -12.81 34.09 -11.89
CA TYR A 20 -12.41 32.68 -11.99
C TYR A 20 -12.57 31.93 -10.66
N GLY A 21 -13.53 31.00 -10.61
CA GLY A 21 -13.61 29.97 -9.57
C GLY A 21 -12.83 28.71 -9.97
N SER A 22 -11.92 28.25 -9.11
CA SER A 22 -11.13 27.04 -9.40
C SER A 22 -12.01 25.80 -9.55
N ARG A 23 -11.82 25.10 -10.66
CA ARG A 23 -12.38 23.76 -10.92
C ARG A 23 -11.35 22.65 -10.61
N VAL A 24 -10.19 23.04 -10.09
CA VAL A 24 -9.16 22.15 -9.59
C VAL A 24 -9.16 22.25 -8.06
N ARG A 25 -9.41 21.15 -7.37
CA ARG A 25 -9.49 21.13 -5.90
C ARG A 25 -8.74 19.94 -5.35
N ILE A 26 -7.94 20.17 -4.32
CA ILE A 26 -7.37 19.09 -3.53
C ILE A 26 -8.50 18.37 -2.79
N ILE A 27 -8.51 17.04 -2.86
CA ILE A 27 -9.46 16.19 -2.12
C ILE A 27 -8.77 15.41 -1.01
N HIS A 28 -7.48 15.16 -1.17
CA HIS A 28 -6.66 14.47 -0.18
C HIS A 28 -5.22 14.94 -0.30
N SER A 29 -4.54 15.03 0.84
CA SER A 29 -3.10 15.26 0.91
C SER A 29 -2.54 14.47 2.09
N THR A 30 -1.48 13.72 1.85
CA THR A 30 -0.75 13.00 2.89
C THR A 30 0.72 13.07 2.61
N LYS A 31 1.53 13.40 3.63
CA LYS A 31 2.98 13.55 3.51
C LYS A 31 3.34 14.52 2.36
N ASN A 32 3.95 14.02 1.28
CA ASN A 32 4.35 14.78 0.10
C ASN A 32 3.51 14.41 -1.14
N GLN A 33 2.33 13.83 -0.94
CA GLN A 33 1.44 13.40 -2.01
C GLN A 33 0.12 14.18 -1.98
N GLY A 34 -0.46 14.37 -3.16
CA GLY A 34 -1.74 15.05 -3.33
C GLY A 34 -2.65 14.33 -4.31
N ALA A 35 -3.95 14.34 -4.03
CA ALA A 35 -4.98 13.97 -4.99
C ALA A 35 -5.87 15.17 -5.28
N TRP A 36 -6.01 15.49 -6.55
CA TRP A 36 -6.69 16.68 -7.04
C TRP A 36 -7.84 16.29 -7.95
N THR A 37 -9.04 16.78 -7.67
CA THR A 37 -10.11 16.77 -8.66
C THR A 37 -9.85 17.81 -9.74
N ILE A 38 -10.02 17.43 -11.00
CA ILE A 38 -9.99 18.35 -12.15
C ILE A 38 -11.37 18.27 -12.83
N GLY A 39 -12.19 19.28 -12.57
CA GLY A 39 -13.60 19.27 -12.93
C GLY A 39 -14.35 18.15 -12.19
N THR A 40 -15.29 17.52 -12.89
CA THR A 40 -16.10 16.42 -12.33
C THR A 40 -15.61 15.04 -12.75
N ARG A 41 -14.68 14.97 -13.71
CA ARG A 41 -14.31 13.73 -14.42
C ARG A 41 -12.97 13.16 -13.99
N TRP A 42 -12.03 13.98 -13.54
CA TRP A 42 -10.64 13.56 -13.42
C TRP A 42 -10.13 13.69 -11.99
N ILE A 43 -9.28 12.74 -11.61
CA ILE A 43 -8.39 12.82 -10.46
C ILE A 43 -6.96 12.89 -10.99
N LEU A 44 -6.19 13.86 -10.53
CA LEU A 44 -4.75 13.95 -10.73
C LEU A 44 -4.08 13.55 -9.41
N ARG A 45 -3.29 12.48 -9.45
CA ARG A 45 -2.39 12.09 -8.36
C ARG A 45 -1.01 12.70 -8.60
N ASP A 46 -0.49 13.29 -7.55
CA ASP A 46 0.78 13.99 -7.43
C ASP A 46 1.59 13.23 -6.37
N GLN A 47 2.71 12.63 -6.77
CA GLN A 47 3.56 11.84 -5.89
C GLN A 47 5.05 11.99 -6.23
N PRO A 48 5.96 11.89 -5.25
CA PRO A 48 7.38 11.72 -5.51
C PRO A 48 7.65 10.47 -6.37
N ASN A 49 8.53 10.58 -7.34
CA ASN A 49 9.01 9.43 -8.13
C ASN A 49 10.25 8.83 -7.47
N ASP A 50 10.06 8.18 -6.33
CA ASP A 50 11.12 7.50 -5.58
C ASP A 50 10.66 6.09 -5.17
N ARG A 51 11.40 5.41 -4.30
CA ARG A 51 11.08 4.04 -3.88
C ARG A 51 9.78 3.91 -3.09
N PHE A 52 9.17 5.02 -2.68
CA PHE A 52 7.84 5.06 -2.07
C PHE A 52 6.74 5.32 -3.11
N LEU A 53 7.05 5.32 -4.41
CA LEU A 53 6.03 5.34 -5.46
C LEU A 53 5.25 4.03 -5.43
N GLY A 54 3.94 4.14 -5.20
CA GLY A 54 3.02 3.01 -5.19
C GLY A 54 2.72 2.45 -6.58
N ASN A 55 2.03 1.32 -6.60
CA ASN A 55 1.80 0.51 -7.79
C ASN A 55 0.54 0.91 -8.58
N ASN A 56 -0.12 2.03 -8.22
CA ASN A 56 -1.45 2.37 -8.73
C ASN A 56 -1.49 2.48 -10.26
N TYR A 57 -0.57 3.24 -10.85
CA TYR A 57 -0.52 3.45 -12.30
C TYR A 57 -0.26 2.15 -13.07
N ILE A 58 0.80 1.41 -12.69
CA ILE A 58 1.19 0.18 -13.38
C ILE A 58 0.09 -0.88 -13.30
N THR A 59 -0.60 -0.97 -12.16
CA THR A 59 -1.68 -1.92 -11.95
C THR A 59 -2.92 -1.56 -12.76
N LEU A 60 -3.37 -0.31 -12.72
CA LEU A 60 -4.51 0.11 -13.54
C LEU A 60 -4.22 -0.05 -15.04
N LYS A 61 -2.99 0.28 -15.48
CA LYS A 61 -2.55 0.06 -16.86
C LYS A 61 -2.65 -1.43 -17.24
N PHE A 62 -2.11 -2.32 -16.40
CA PHE A 62 -2.20 -3.77 -16.61
C PHE A 62 -3.65 -4.24 -16.70
N LEU A 63 -4.51 -3.84 -15.75
CA LEU A 63 -5.91 -4.26 -15.70
C LEU A 63 -6.69 -3.82 -16.94
N HIS A 64 -6.46 -2.61 -17.45
CA HIS A 64 -7.08 -2.14 -18.69
C HIS A 64 -6.63 -2.88 -19.95
N GLN A 65 -5.45 -3.50 -19.92
CA GLN A 65 -4.92 -4.26 -21.06
C GLN A 65 -5.46 -5.69 -21.12
N GLN A 66 -6.23 -6.13 -20.11
CA GLN A 66 -6.79 -7.48 -20.06
C GLN A 66 -8.10 -7.55 -20.87
N PRO A 67 -8.16 -8.33 -21.97
CA PRO A 67 -9.23 -8.23 -22.98
C PRO A 67 -10.62 -8.61 -22.46
N ASP A 68 -10.72 -9.50 -21.47
CA ASP A 68 -11.99 -10.02 -20.93
C ASP A 68 -12.23 -9.62 -19.46
N LEU A 69 -11.46 -8.65 -18.95
CA LEU A 69 -11.56 -8.25 -17.55
C LEU A 69 -12.64 -7.19 -17.35
N ASP A 70 -13.83 -7.63 -16.97
CA ASP A 70 -14.92 -6.76 -16.56
C ASP A 70 -14.97 -6.61 -15.03
N ILE A 71 -14.23 -5.64 -14.51
CA ILE A 71 -14.27 -5.23 -13.10
C ILE A 71 -14.42 -3.71 -12.99
N PRO A 72 -15.09 -3.20 -11.94
CA PRO A 72 -15.24 -1.78 -11.75
C PRO A 72 -13.91 -1.17 -11.26
N ILE A 73 -13.24 -0.42 -12.13
CA ILE A 73 -12.01 0.36 -11.85
C ILE A 73 -12.13 1.76 -12.48
N PRO A 74 -11.28 2.74 -12.12
CA PRO A 74 -11.15 3.99 -12.88
C PRO A 74 -11.07 3.70 -14.39
N LYS A 75 -11.98 4.28 -15.19
CA LYS A 75 -12.16 3.91 -16.61
C LYS A 75 -11.00 4.26 -17.53
N GLU A 76 -10.24 5.28 -17.17
CA GLU A 76 -9.07 5.72 -17.92
C GLU A 76 -7.96 6.06 -16.93
N VAL A 77 -6.73 5.71 -17.28
CA VAL A 77 -5.52 6.05 -16.54
C VAL A 77 -4.42 6.44 -17.52
N ARG A 78 -3.67 7.50 -17.21
CA ARG A 78 -2.55 7.99 -18.03
C ARG A 78 -1.44 8.51 -17.12
N SER A 79 -0.19 8.19 -17.46
CA SER A 79 0.94 8.93 -16.91
C SER A 79 1.07 10.26 -17.64
N LEU A 80 1.33 11.34 -16.90
CA LEU A 80 1.72 12.63 -17.45
C LEU A 80 3.23 12.89 -17.29
N SER A 81 3.95 11.97 -16.65
CA SER A 81 5.37 12.08 -16.33
C SER A 81 6.21 11.12 -17.16
N GLN A 82 7.45 11.51 -17.42
CA GLN A 82 8.50 10.63 -17.91
C GLN A 82 9.05 9.76 -16.76
N PRO A 83 9.61 8.57 -17.03
CA PRO A 83 10.16 7.69 -16.00
C PRO A 83 11.24 8.36 -15.12
N THR A 84 11.97 9.32 -15.67
CA THR A 84 13.05 10.03 -14.97
C THR A 84 12.59 11.25 -14.18
N ASP A 85 11.34 11.70 -14.35
CA ASP A 85 10.86 12.91 -13.69
C ASP A 85 10.87 12.72 -12.17
N PRO A 86 11.29 13.71 -11.37
CA PRO A 86 11.36 13.57 -9.91
C PRO A 86 9.97 13.52 -9.26
N ILE A 87 8.94 13.99 -9.95
CA ILE A 87 7.54 13.95 -9.52
C ILE A 87 6.74 13.18 -10.57
N TYR A 88 5.98 12.21 -10.10
CA TYR A 88 5.13 11.35 -10.91
C TYR A 88 3.68 11.81 -10.85
N PHE A 89 3.14 12.19 -12.01
CA PHE A 89 1.76 12.61 -12.16
C PHE A 89 0.97 11.53 -12.88
N THR A 90 -0.09 11.06 -12.24
CA THR A 90 -1.06 10.12 -12.85
C THR A 90 -2.42 10.79 -12.96
N LEU A 91 -2.98 10.83 -14.16
CA LEU A 91 -4.33 11.28 -14.42
C LEU A 91 -5.26 10.07 -14.58
N GLU A 92 -6.28 9.97 -13.73
CA GLU A 92 -7.23 8.87 -13.74
C GLU A 92 -8.69 9.36 -13.72
N SER A 93 -9.59 8.60 -14.33
CA SER A 93 -11.02 8.92 -14.31
C SER A 93 -11.55 8.81 -12.88
N ARG A 94 -12.25 9.85 -12.42
CA ARG A 94 -12.98 9.85 -11.17
C ARG A 94 -14.10 8.81 -11.22
N VAL A 95 -14.08 7.89 -10.28
CA VAL A 95 -15.22 7.01 -10.01
C VAL A 95 -16.30 7.81 -9.29
N LEU A 96 -17.54 7.76 -9.80
CA LEU A 96 -18.66 8.49 -9.21
C LEU A 96 -19.40 7.60 -8.21
N GLY A 97 -19.67 8.14 -7.03
CA GLY A 97 -20.30 7.44 -5.93
C GLY A 97 -19.72 7.90 -4.60
N ASP A 98 -20.17 7.25 -3.55
CA ASP A 98 -19.67 7.46 -2.19
C ASP A 98 -18.80 6.27 -1.79
N SER A 99 -17.90 6.46 -0.82
CA SER A 99 -17.12 5.33 -0.32
C SER A 99 -18.07 4.36 0.40
N LEU A 100 -17.80 3.05 0.28
CA LEU A 100 -18.61 2.05 0.95
C LEU A 100 -18.59 2.29 2.46
N ARG A 101 -17.46 2.75 3.01
CA ARG A 101 -17.31 3.14 4.42
C ARG A 101 -18.37 4.15 4.85
N ASP A 102 -18.59 5.20 4.06
CA ASP A 102 -19.51 6.28 4.41
C ASP A 102 -20.97 5.81 4.39
N THR A 103 -21.28 4.81 3.56
CA THR A 103 -22.66 4.29 3.40
C THR A 103 -22.95 3.02 4.19
N TRP A 104 -21.93 2.32 4.71
CA TRP A 104 -22.06 0.94 5.24
C TRP A 104 -22.99 0.85 6.44
N ALA A 105 -22.91 1.82 7.35
CA ALA A 105 -23.71 1.84 8.57
C ALA A 105 -25.21 1.95 8.29
N GLU A 106 -25.59 2.61 7.20
CA GLU A 106 -26.98 2.85 6.80
C GLU A 106 -27.48 1.84 5.75
N ALA A 107 -26.57 1.04 5.19
CA ALA A 107 -26.90 0.03 4.19
C ALA A 107 -27.81 -1.07 4.77
N SER A 108 -28.84 -1.42 4.00
CA SER A 108 -29.73 -2.54 4.33
C SER A 108 -28.99 -3.89 4.30
N PRO A 109 -29.49 -4.92 5.02
CA PRO A 109 -28.93 -6.28 4.93
C PRO A 109 -28.85 -6.80 3.49
N GLU A 110 -29.84 -6.49 2.66
CA GLU A 110 -29.89 -6.87 1.24
C GLU A 110 -28.79 -6.18 0.42
N GLU A 111 -28.53 -4.90 0.68
CA GLU A 111 -27.43 -4.14 0.06
C GLU A 111 -26.08 -4.68 0.47
N LYS A 112 -25.85 -4.91 1.78
CA LYS A 112 -24.60 -5.50 2.29
C LYS A 112 -24.33 -6.86 1.66
N ALA A 113 -25.33 -7.74 1.60
CA ALA A 113 -25.23 -9.03 0.93
C ALA A 113 -24.98 -8.90 -0.58
N SER A 114 -25.57 -7.89 -1.24
CA SER A 114 -25.33 -7.58 -2.65
C SER A 114 -23.89 -7.14 -2.90
N TYR A 115 -23.35 -6.23 -2.07
CA TYR A 115 -21.98 -5.76 -2.16
C TYR A 115 -20.97 -6.89 -1.92
N SER A 116 -21.22 -7.74 -0.92
CA SER A 116 -20.40 -8.92 -0.64
C SER A 116 -20.31 -9.85 -1.86
N ARG A 117 -21.45 -10.16 -2.49
CA ARG A 117 -21.50 -11.01 -3.71
C ARG A 117 -20.80 -10.36 -4.91
N GLN A 118 -21.02 -9.06 -5.14
CA GLN A 118 -20.35 -8.32 -6.21
C GLN A 118 -18.83 -8.35 -6.03
N LEU A 119 -18.36 -8.17 -4.80
CA LEU A 119 -16.94 -8.15 -4.48
C LEU A 119 -16.30 -9.54 -4.55
N ALA A 120 -17.02 -10.61 -4.17
CA ALA A 120 -16.60 -11.99 -4.39
C ALA A 120 -16.35 -12.27 -5.87
N GLU A 121 -17.26 -11.84 -6.76
CA GLU A 121 -17.09 -11.97 -8.20
C GLU A 121 -15.87 -11.18 -8.73
N ILE A 122 -15.64 -9.96 -8.22
CA ILE A 122 -14.48 -9.15 -8.61
C ILE A 122 -13.18 -9.84 -8.17
N LEU A 123 -13.08 -10.27 -6.91
CA LEU A 123 -11.92 -10.98 -6.39
C LEU A 123 -11.68 -12.31 -7.10
N ARG A 124 -12.74 -13.04 -7.47
CA ARG A 124 -12.65 -14.25 -8.29
C ARG A 124 -12.05 -13.95 -9.66
N LYS A 125 -12.44 -12.85 -10.32
CA LYS A 125 -11.85 -12.43 -11.60
C LYS A 125 -10.38 -12.02 -11.44
N LEU A 126 -10.04 -11.26 -10.40
CA LEU A 126 -8.66 -10.85 -10.11
C LEU A 126 -7.75 -12.06 -9.84
N ARG A 127 -8.22 -13.02 -9.04
CA ARG A 127 -7.44 -14.21 -8.68
C ARG A 127 -7.19 -15.19 -9.84
N ARG A 128 -7.80 -14.99 -11.01
CA ARG A 128 -7.44 -15.72 -12.24
C ARG A 128 -6.05 -15.36 -12.76
N PHE A 129 -5.58 -14.14 -12.45
CA PHE A 129 -4.22 -13.74 -12.76
C PHE A 129 -3.29 -14.34 -11.71
N THR A 130 -2.48 -15.31 -12.13
CA THR A 130 -1.49 -15.96 -11.29
C THR A 130 -0.08 -15.69 -11.77
N ALA A 131 0.89 -15.82 -10.86
CA ALA A 131 2.30 -15.74 -11.16
C ALA A 131 3.06 -16.90 -10.52
N PRO A 132 4.24 -17.29 -11.05
CA PRO A 132 5.06 -18.34 -10.46
C PRO A 132 5.77 -17.89 -9.17
N ARG A 133 5.84 -16.58 -8.91
CA ARG A 133 6.61 -15.97 -7.82
C ARG A 133 5.97 -14.64 -7.39
N PRO A 134 6.32 -14.07 -6.21
CA PRO A 134 5.79 -12.79 -5.79
C PRO A 134 6.49 -11.63 -6.54
N HIS A 135 5.71 -10.74 -7.16
CA HIS A 135 6.20 -9.54 -7.83
C HIS A 135 5.07 -8.54 -8.13
N LYS A 136 5.41 -7.29 -8.43
CA LYS A 136 4.49 -6.29 -8.99
C LYS A 136 4.10 -6.67 -10.42
N VAL A 137 3.04 -6.09 -10.98
CA VAL A 137 2.57 -6.43 -12.34
C VAL A 137 3.60 -6.16 -13.46
N ASP A 138 4.59 -5.31 -13.21
CA ASP A 138 5.72 -5.03 -14.12
C ASP A 138 6.92 -5.99 -13.93
N GLY A 139 6.85 -6.90 -12.95
CA GLY A 139 7.92 -7.85 -12.63
C GLY A 139 8.88 -7.40 -11.53
N SER A 140 8.82 -6.14 -11.08
CA SER A 140 9.68 -5.63 -10.01
C SER A 140 9.28 -6.17 -8.62
N GLN A 141 10.18 -6.08 -7.64
CA GLN A 141 9.95 -6.65 -6.30
C GLN A 141 8.86 -5.93 -5.50
N LEU A 142 8.08 -6.69 -4.74
CA LEU A 142 7.07 -6.16 -3.82
C LEU A 142 7.71 -5.62 -2.55
N ASP A 143 7.09 -4.59 -1.98
CA ASP A 143 7.39 -4.13 -0.63
C ASP A 143 6.89 -5.14 0.40
N ASP A 144 7.72 -5.47 1.40
CA ASP A 144 7.30 -6.31 2.52
C ASP A 144 6.63 -5.48 3.61
N PHE A 145 5.31 -5.34 3.50
CA PHE A 145 4.45 -4.81 4.56
C PHE A 145 3.70 -5.92 5.30
N ILE A 146 4.18 -7.16 5.19
CA ILE A 146 3.53 -8.35 5.75
C ILE A 146 4.21 -8.73 7.06
N ILE A 147 5.52 -8.93 7.03
CA ILE A 147 6.33 -9.29 8.21
C ILE A 147 7.22 -8.11 8.59
N ALA A 148 8.02 -7.62 7.65
CA ALA A 148 8.98 -6.55 7.88
C ALA A 148 8.35 -5.15 7.83
N THR A 149 7.38 -4.90 8.73
CA THR A 149 6.57 -3.68 8.75
C THR A 149 7.35 -2.45 9.25
N CYS A 150 8.33 -2.02 8.46
CA CYS A 150 9.23 -0.90 8.75
C CYS A 150 8.93 0.29 7.81
N LEU A 151 8.62 1.47 8.36
CA LEU A 151 8.20 2.66 7.58
C LEU A 151 6.91 2.51 6.76
N THR A 152 5.99 1.61 7.12
CA THR A 152 4.78 1.25 6.36
C THR A 152 3.64 2.29 6.32
N SER A 153 3.88 3.54 6.72
CA SER A 153 2.86 4.62 6.77
C SER A 153 2.36 5.12 5.41
N GLY A 154 2.67 4.40 4.32
CA GLY A 154 2.28 4.62 2.92
C GLY A 154 2.88 3.51 2.05
N PRO A 155 2.87 3.65 0.71
CA PRO A 155 3.62 2.75 -0.17
C PRO A 155 5.11 2.82 0.14
N GLY A 156 5.80 1.71 -0.08
CA GLY A 156 7.22 1.55 0.26
C GLY A 156 7.47 1.11 1.71
N THR A 157 8.47 0.26 1.87
CA THR A 157 9.06 -0.13 3.17
C THR A 157 10.59 -0.22 3.01
N CYS A 158 11.29 -0.45 4.12
CA CYS A 158 12.72 -0.75 4.09
C CYS A 158 12.99 -2.04 3.31
N PHE A 159 12.12 -3.04 3.44
CA PHE A 159 12.36 -4.41 2.95
C PHE A 159 11.52 -4.77 1.74
N LYS A 160 12.05 -5.66 0.90
CA LYS A 160 11.35 -6.19 -0.27
C LYS A 160 11.11 -7.68 -0.07
N ILE A 161 9.99 -8.17 -0.59
CA ILE A 161 9.74 -9.61 -0.71
C ILE A 161 10.70 -10.15 -1.79
N PRO A 162 11.52 -11.17 -1.49
CA PRO A 162 12.39 -11.77 -2.49
C PRO A 162 11.58 -12.54 -3.53
N TYR A 163 12.14 -12.66 -4.73
CA TYR A 163 11.52 -13.45 -5.79
C TYR A 163 11.48 -14.94 -5.46
N ASN A 164 12.46 -15.43 -4.72
CA ASN A 164 12.44 -16.77 -4.16
C ASN A 164 11.81 -16.71 -2.77
N VAL A 165 10.63 -17.33 -2.62
CA VAL A 165 9.89 -17.31 -1.37
C VAL A 165 10.64 -18.02 -0.23
N ASP A 166 11.48 -19.00 -0.56
CA ASP A 166 12.27 -19.74 0.43
C ASP A 166 13.33 -18.84 1.11
N GLU A 167 13.71 -17.75 0.45
CA GLU A 167 14.65 -16.75 0.96
C GLU A 167 13.96 -15.64 1.75
N TRP A 168 12.63 -15.65 1.88
CA TRP A 168 11.88 -14.54 2.48
C TRP A 168 12.28 -14.29 3.93
N LEU A 169 12.17 -15.32 4.77
CA LEU A 169 12.56 -15.19 6.19
C LEU A 169 14.07 -15.02 6.35
N ASP A 170 14.89 -15.56 5.44
CA ASP A 170 16.34 -15.37 5.49
C ASP A 170 16.74 -13.92 5.17
N GLY A 171 16.04 -13.27 4.23
CA GLY A 171 16.26 -11.85 3.88
C GLY A 171 15.99 -10.87 5.03
N ILE A 172 15.17 -11.27 6.00
CA ILE A 172 14.88 -10.53 7.24
C ILE A 172 15.37 -11.27 8.49
N GLY A 173 16.26 -12.25 8.30
CA GLY A 173 16.61 -13.23 9.32
C GLY A 173 17.41 -12.65 10.47
N ALA A 174 18.20 -11.60 10.23
CA ALA A 174 18.91 -10.90 11.30
C ALA A 174 17.94 -10.20 12.25
N ASP A 175 16.93 -9.50 11.70
CA ASP A 175 15.90 -8.80 12.48
C ASP A 175 15.03 -9.78 13.28
N LEU A 176 14.62 -10.90 12.66
CA LEU A 176 13.86 -11.95 13.35
C LEU A 176 14.65 -12.59 14.50
N ARG A 177 15.92 -12.94 14.28
CA ARG A 177 16.78 -13.52 15.34
C ARG A 177 17.02 -12.54 16.49
N MET A 178 17.25 -11.27 16.19
CA MET A 178 17.38 -10.24 17.23
C MET A 178 16.05 -10.01 17.96
N GLY A 179 14.93 -10.12 17.25
CA GLY A 179 13.59 -10.12 17.85
C GLY A 179 13.40 -11.28 18.83
N LEU A 180 13.75 -12.50 18.44
CA LEU A 180 13.70 -13.69 19.28
C LEU A 180 14.59 -13.56 20.52
N ALA A 181 15.82 -13.06 20.34
CA ALA A 181 16.74 -12.80 21.44
C ALA A 181 16.12 -11.84 22.49
N ARG A 182 15.33 -10.86 22.04
CA ARG A 182 14.61 -9.92 22.92
C ARG A 182 13.35 -10.51 23.53
N ASP A 183 12.55 -11.26 22.76
CA ASP A 183 11.33 -11.93 23.22
C ASP A 183 11.63 -12.90 24.37
N TYR A 184 12.72 -13.65 24.26
CA TYR A 184 13.13 -14.68 25.23
C TYR A 184 14.17 -14.20 26.26
N ASP A 185 14.60 -12.93 26.19
CA ASP A 185 15.65 -12.37 27.04
C ASP A 185 16.90 -13.28 27.13
N THR A 186 17.41 -13.68 25.96
CA THR A 186 18.50 -14.68 25.85
C THR A 186 19.55 -14.25 24.84
N ALA A 187 20.79 -14.68 25.11
CA ALA A 187 21.91 -14.56 24.19
C ALA A 187 22.41 -15.92 23.65
N ASP A 188 21.71 -17.01 23.96
CA ASP A 188 22.05 -18.34 23.47
C ASP A 188 21.73 -18.46 21.97
N GLN A 189 22.77 -18.41 21.16
CA GLN A 189 22.65 -18.52 19.70
C GLN A 189 22.02 -19.85 19.26
N ALA A 190 22.31 -20.97 19.92
CA ALA A 190 21.75 -22.26 19.52
C ALA A 190 20.23 -22.29 19.72
N PHE A 191 19.76 -21.73 20.84
CA PHE A 191 18.34 -21.55 21.11
C PHE A 191 17.68 -20.61 20.09
N ILE A 192 18.30 -19.46 19.79
CA ILE A 192 17.75 -18.49 18.82
C ILE A 192 17.66 -19.10 17.41
N GLU A 193 18.67 -19.87 16.96
CA GLU A 193 18.61 -20.55 15.67
C GLU A 193 17.55 -21.65 15.63
N GLN A 194 17.33 -22.36 16.74
CA GLN A 194 16.24 -23.33 16.84
C GLN A 194 14.87 -22.64 16.68
N GLU A 195 14.62 -21.57 17.45
CA GLU A 195 13.36 -20.81 17.37
C GLU A 195 13.17 -20.17 15.99
N PHE A 196 14.25 -19.67 15.37
CA PHE A 196 14.19 -19.16 14.00
C PHE A 196 13.83 -20.26 12.99
N GLN A 197 14.36 -21.47 13.16
CA GLN A 197 13.97 -22.61 12.34
C GLN A 197 12.49 -23.00 12.56
N GLU A 198 11.98 -22.92 13.80
CA GLU A 198 10.56 -23.14 14.09
C GLU A 198 9.67 -22.09 13.40
N LEU A 199 10.09 -20.81 13.33
CA LEU A 199 9.41 -19.81 12.51
C LEU A 199 9.41 -20.20 11.03
N LYS A 200 10.54 -20.68 10.48
CA LYS A 200 10.62 -21.14 9.09
C LYS A 200 9.69 -22.32 8.82
N ASP A 201 9.65 -23.29 9.71
CA ASP A 201 8.80 -24.47 9.59
C ASP A 201 7.30 -24.11 9.72
N GLY A 202 6.99 -23.05 10.46
CA GLY A 202 5.66 -22.48 10.59
C GLY A 202 5.24 -21.55 9.45
N PHE A 203 6.12 -21.22 8.50
CA PHE A 203 5.81 -20.29 7.42
C PHE A 203 4.78 -20.90 6.46
N PRO A 204 3.65 -20.20 6.17
CA PRO A 204 2.60 -20.79 5.36
C PRO A 204 3.03 -20.99 3.92
N THR A 205 2.45 -22.01 3.28
CA THR A 205 2.60 -22.19 1.83
C THR A 205 2.11 -20.95 1.10
N CYS A 206 2.96 -20.43 0.21
CA CYS A 206 2.66 -19.17 -0.47
C CYS A 206 1.95 -19.35 -1.82
N SER A 207 2.17 -20.49 -2.49
CA SER A 207 1.53 -20.77 -3.79
C SER A 207 0.04 -21.11 -3.63
N PRO A 208 -0.85 -20.69 -4.55
CA PRO A 208 -0.55 -19.87 -5.72
C PRO A 208 -0.32 -18.39 -5.37
N PHE A 209 0.54 -17.72 -6.15
CA PHE A 209 0.61 -16.26 -6.14
C PHE A 209 -0.48 -15.70 -7.07
N VAL A 210 -1.35 -14.86 -6.52
CA VAL A 210 -2.54 -14.33 -7.21
C VAL A 210 -2.51 -12.81 -7.17
N LEU A 211 -3.04 -12.16 -8.22
CA LEU A 211 -3.18 -10.72 -8.23
C LEU A 211 -4.10 -10.28 -7.08
N THR A 212 -3.54 -9.44 -6.23
CA THR A 212 -4.07 -9.03 -4.93
C THR A 212 -3.96 -7.51 -4.85
N HIS A 213 -5.01 -6.84 -4.36
CA HIS A 213 -5.04 -5.40 -4.14
C HIS A 213 -4.17 -5.00 -2.94
N ALA A 214 -4.20 -5.81 -1.88
CA ALA A 214 -3.40 -5.69 -0.66
C ALA A 214 -3.66 -4.43 0.19
N ASP A 215 -4.76 -3.74 -0.10
CA ASP A 215 -5.31 -2.61 0.67
C ASP A 215 -6.83 -2.46 0.40
N LEU A 216 -7.50 -3.61 0.23
CA LEU A 216 -8.91 -3.62 -0.14
C LEU A 216 -9.78 -3.41 1.10
N ASN A 217 -10.11 -2.15 1.38
CA ASN A 217 -10.94 -1.76 2.52
C ASN A 217 -12.15 -0.93 2.06
N LEU A 218 -13.09 -0.66 2.98
CA LEU A 218 -14.34 0.02 2.64
C LEU A 218 -14.16 1.46 2.11
N THR A 219 -13.03 2.14 2.37
CA THR A 219 -12.77 3.47 1.76
C THR A 219 -12.36 3.38 0.30
N ASN A 220 -11.82 2.23 -0.10
CA ASN A 220 -11.29 1.98 -1.45
C ASN A 220 -12.32 1.33 -2.38
N ILE A 221 -13.54 1.10 -1.89
CA ILE A 221 -14.69 0.61 -2.66
C ILE A 221 -15.68 1.75 -2.82
N ILE A 222 -15.92 2.17 -4.06
CA ILE A 222 -16.88 3.23 -4.39
C ILE A 222 -18.19 2.60 -4.84
N VAL A 223 -19.29 3.02 -4.23
CA VAL A 223 -20.64 2.49 -4.51
C VAL A 223 -21.59 3.59 -4.96
N LYS A 224 -22.56 3.19 -5.78
CA LYS A 224 -23.68 4.04 -6.19
C LYS A 224 -24.83 3.18 -6.67
N ASP A 225 -26.05 3.54 -6.27
CA ASP A 225 -27.29 2.89 -6.70
C ASP A 225 -27.26 1.35 -6.49
N GLY A 226 -26.79 0.90 -5.32
CA GLY A 226 -26.70 -0.52 -4.94
C GLY A 226 -25.62 -1.33 -5.68
N LYS A 227 -24.70 -0.67 -6.39
CA LYS A 227 -23.63 -1.30 -7.18
C LYS A 227 -22.25 -0.77 -6.83
N ILE A 228 -21.25 -1.65 -6.89
CA ILE A 228 -19.84 -1.26 -6.86
C ILE A 228 -19.50 -0.57 -8.19
N GLN A 229 -19.13 0.70 -8.12
CA GLN A 229 -18.78 1.54 -9.27
C GLN A 229 -17.27 1.58 -9.53
N GLY A 230 -16.44 1.33 -8.51
CA GLY A 230 -15.01 1.25 -8.68
C GLY A 230 -14.27 0.74 -7.45
N ILE A 231 -13.19 0.00 -7.70
CA ILE A 231 -12.12 -0.25 -6.75
C ILE A 231 -10.97 0.69 -7.10
N ILE A 232 -10.55 1.49 -6.11
CA ILE A 232 -9.52 2.51 -6.26
C ILE A 232 -8.33 2.22 -5.34
N ASP A 233 -7.24 2.95 -5.55
CA ASP A 233 -6.07 2.94 -4.68
C ASP A 233 -5.24 1.65 -4.73
N TRP A 234 -4.80 1.29 -5.94
CA TRP A 234 -4.04 0.08 -6.24
C TRP A 234 -2.54 0.21 -5.88
N GLU A 235 -2.20 1.04 -4.89
CA GLU A 235 -0.81 1.41 -4.59
C GLU A 235 0.01 0.26 -3.98
N ARG A 236 -0.64 -0.73 -3.38
CA ARG A 236 -0.02 -1.93 -2.81
C ARG A 236 -0.18 -3.19 -3.67
N ALA A 237 -0.82 -3.07 -4.83
CA ALA A 237 -1.24 -4.23 -5.60
C ALA A 237 -0.06 -5.00 -6.22
N GLY A 238 -0.23 -6.31 -6.38
CA GLY A 238 0.78 -7.21 -6.93
C GLY A 238 0.37 -8.68 -6.88
N TYR A 239 1.28 -9.56 -7.29
CA TYR A 239 1.10 -11.00 -7.15
C TYR A 239 1.60 -11.44 -5.78
N TYR A 240 0.66 -11.71 -4.88
CA TYR A 240 0.92 -12.09 -3.50
C TYR A 240 0.49 -13.53 -3.22
N PRO A 241 1.00 -14.15 -2.14
CA PRO A 241 0.48 -15.42 -1.67
C PRO A 241 -1.04 -15.45 -1.55
N TRP A 242 -1.65 -16.62 -1.76
CA TRP A 242 -3.11 -16.79 -1.74
C TRP A 242 -3.78 -16.22 -0.50
N TRP A 243 -3.12 -16.25 0.66
CA TRP A 243 -3.64 -15.78 1.95
C TRP A 243 -3.59 -14.26 2.13
N MET A 244 -2.87 -13.52 1.29
CA MET A 244 -2.48 -12.14 1.59
C MET A 244 -3.66 -11.16 1.71
N GLU A 245 -4.62 -11.19 0.78
CA GLU A 245 -5.75 -10.26 0.81
C GLU A 245 -6.56 -10.41 2.11
N ARG A 246 -6.87 -11.65 2.51
CA ARG A 246 -7.58 -11.93 3.76
C ARG A 246 -6.81 -11.46 4.98
N LEU A 247 -5.49 -11.70 5.02
CA LEU A 247 -4.65 -11.24 6.12
C LEU A 247 -4.63 -9.71 6.23
N ALA A 248 -4.43 -9.02 5.09
CA ALA A 248 -4.37 -7.57 5.05
C ALA A 248 -5.63 -6.93 5.62
N MET A 249 -6.79 -7.53 5.33
CA MET A 249 -8.08 -7.01 5.74
C MET A 249 -8.43 -7.31 7.19
N GLU A 250 -8.17 -8.53 7.67
CA GLU A 250 -8.35 -8.85 9.09
C GLU A 250 -7.47 -7.97 10.00
N ARG A 251 -6.27 -7.60 9.53
CA ARG A 251 -5.37 -6.69 10.26
C ARG A 251 -5.87 -5.26 10.38
N LEU A 252 -6.89 -4.86 9.60
CA LEU A 252 -7.53 -3.55 9.78
C LEU A 252 -8.43 -3.52 11.03
N GLY A 253 -8.90 -4.68 11.51
CA GLY A 253 -9.60 -4.82 12.79
C GLY A 253 -10.91 -4.04 12.89
N ASP A 254 -11.69 -3.99 11.81
CA ASP A 254 -12.97 -3.27 11.72
C ASP A 254 -14.12 -4.27 11.54
N ASP A 255 -15.10 -4.27 12.44
CA ASP A 255 -16.28 -5.16 12.39
C ASP A 255 -17.02 -5.07 11.03
N SER A 256 -16.99 -3.90 10.38
CA SER A 256 -17.59 -3.68 9.06
C SER A 256 -16.86 -4.45 7.97
N ILE A 257 -15.54 -4.60 8.10
CA ILE A 257 -14.72 -5.41 7.20
C ILE A 257 -15.07 -6.88 7.40
N ASP A 258 -15.15 -7.36 8.63
CA ASP A 258 -15.51 -8.74 8.90
C ASP A 258 -16.91 -9.08 8.36
N GLU A 259 -17.89 -8.20 8.55
CA GLU A 259 -19.26 -8.36 8.02
C GLU A 259 -19.27 -8.46 6.49
N LEU A 260 -18.50 -7.61 5.79
CA LEU A 260 -18.44 -7.60 4.33
C LEU A 260 -17.73 -8.84 3.76
N PHE A 261 -16.60 -9.22 4.36
CA PHE A 261 -15.63 -10.12 3.75
C PHE A 261 -15.67 -11.55 4.25
N LYS A 262 -16.20 -11.82 5.44
CA LYS A 262 -16.33 -13.20 5.92
C LYS A 262 -17.06 -14.12 4.92
N PRO A 263 -18.23 -13.75 4.35
CA PRO A 263 -18.91 -14.60 3.36
C PRO A 263 -18.08 -14.80 2.08
N ILE A 264 -17.28 -13.80 1.72
CA ILE A 264 -16.43 -13.84 0.52
C ILE A 264 -15.34 -14.90 0.69
N TRP A 265 -14.73 -15.00 1.87
CA TRP A 265 -13.68 -15.99 2.13
C TRP A 265 -14.21 -17.41 2.19
N GLU A 266 -15.41 -17.60 2.74
CA GLU A 266 -16.11 -18.88 2.72
C GLU A 266 -16.41 -19.33 1.27
N GLU A 267 -16.67 -18.39 0.36
CA GLU A 267 -16.94 -18.67 -1.05
C GLU A 267 -15.67 -18.88 -1.90
N LEU A 268 -14.63 -18.07 -1.67
CA LEU A 268 -13.40 -18.09 -2.48
C LEU A 268 -12.38 -19.14 -2.05
N MET A 269 -12.42 -19.56 -0.78
CA MET A 269 -11.47 -20.51 -0.20
C MET A 269 -12.21 -21.54 0.69
N PRO A 270 -13.22 -22.26 0.17
CA PRO A 270 -14.04 -23.19 0.96
C PRO A 270 -13.24 -24.33 1.59
N GLU A 271 -12.07 -24.66 1.03
CA GLU A 271 -11.13 -25.65 1.55
C GLU A 271 -10.38 -25.17 2.80
N VAL A 272 -10.31 -23.87 3.03
CA VAL A 272 -9.59 -23.27 4.16
C VAL A 272 -10.55 -23.02 5.32
N SER A 273 -10.69 -24.03 6.19
CA SER A 273 -11.47 -23.87 7.44
C SER A 273 -10.95 -22.69 8.29
N ASP A 274 -11.82 -22.08 9.11
CA ASP A 274 -11.42 -21.04 10.07
C ASP A 274 -10.27 -21.45 10.98
N ARG A 275 -10.22 -22.73 11.38
CA ARG A 275 -9.12 -23.25 12.20
C ARG A 275 -7.80 -23.29 11.42
N ALA A 276 -7.84 -23.70 10.16
CA ALA A 276 -6.66 -23.70 9.29
C ALA A 276 -6.18 -22.27 9.03
N TRP A 277 -7.12 -21.36 8.73
CA TRP A 277 -6.83 -19.95 8.57
C TRP A 277 -6.17 -19.32 9.80
N ARG A 278 -6.73 -19.53 11.00
CA ARG A 278 -6.15 -19.00 12.24
C ARG A 278 -4.71 -19.45 12.47
N ARG A 279 -4.32 -20.65 12.03
CA ARG A 279 -2.92 -21.08 12.10
C ARG A 279 -2.03 -20.25 11.18
N VAL A 280 -2.45 -20.03 9.94
CA VAL A 280 -1.74 -19.18 8.98
C VAL A 280 -1.59 -17.75 9.52
N ALA A 281 -2.70 -17.15 9.96
CA ALA A 281 -2.71 -15.79 10.50
C ALA A 281 -1.84 -15.66 11.75
N ASN A 282 -1.98 -16.57 12.73
CA ASN A 282 -1.19 -16.53 13.96
C ASN A 282 0.31 -16.70 13.71
N ASN A 283 0.71 -17.57 12.77
CA ASN A 283 2.12 -17.75 12.44
C ASN A 283 2.71 -16.47 11.84
N LEU A 284 1.99 -15.83 10.91
CA LEU A 284 2.41 -14.57 10.29
C LEU A 284 2.41 -13.40 11.27
N ASP A 285 1.46 -13.37 12.22
CA ASP A 285 1.43 -12.36 13.28
C ASP A 285 2.52 -12.58 14.33
N CYS A 286 2.86 -13.83 14.66
CA CYS A 286 4.02 -14.16 15.48
C CYS A 286 5.30 -13.61 14.84
N MET A 287 5.54 -13.93 13.56
CA MET A 287 6.71 -13.42 12.84
C MET A 287 6.77 -11.89 12.78
N ARG A 288 5.63 -11.24 12.50
CA ARG A 288 5.55 -9.77 12.50
C ARG A 288 5.81 -9.20 13.90
N SER A 289 5.27 -9.82 14.95
CA SER A 289 5.47 -9.41 16.34
C SER A 289 6.94 -9.53 16.72
N THR A 290 7.56 -10.68 16.49
CA THR A 290 8.98 -10.93 16.74
C THR A 290 9.85 -9.94 15.96
N TYR A 291 9.57 -9.71 14.67
CA TYR A 291 10.27 -8.69 13.89
C TYR A 291 10.15 -7.29 14.54
N SER A 292 8.96 -6.94 15.05
CA SER A 292 8.70 -5.63 15.66
C SER A 292 9.34 -5.43 17.03
N GLN A 293 9.83 -6.49 17.68
CA GLN A 293 10.55 -6.36 18.95
C GLN A 293 11.87 -5.61 18.79
N PHE A 294 12.40 -5.57 17.58
CA PHE A 294 13.70 -4.97 17.34
C PHE A 294 13.55 -3.66 16.59
N ASP A 295 13.80 -2.57 17.31
CA ASP A 295 13.55 -1.22 16.82
C ASP A 295 14.50 -0.83 15.69
N HIS A 296 13.98 -0.04 14.75
CA HIS A 296 14.74 0.49 13.63
C HIS A 296 14.86 2.01 13.69
N GLU A 297 16.10 2.49 13.68
CA GLU A 297 16.43 3.88 13.47
C GLU A 297 16.52 4.23 11.99
N HIS A 298 16.05 5.44 11.68
CA HIS A 298 16.06 5.97 10.32
C HIS A 298 16.59 7.40 10.36
N PRO A 299 17.92 7.58 10.42
CA PRO A 299 18.53 8.89 10.49
C PRO A 299 18.04 9.78 9.35
N GLY A 300 17.54 10.97 9.71
CA GLY A 300 17.03 11.93 8.73
C GLY A 300 15.57 11.72 8.29
N LYS A 301 14.87 10.64 8.70
CA LYS A 301 13.47 10.42 8.28
C LYS A 301 12.53 11.58 8.62
N ASN A 302 12.76 12.20 9.77
CA ASN A 302 11.94 13.29 10.30
C ASN A 302 12.44 14.68 9.88
N LYS A 303 13.47 14.78 9.02
CA LYS A 303 13.89 16.08 8.49
C LYS A 303 12.76 16.67 7.66
N THR A 304 12.33 17.87 8.03
CA THR A 304 11.28 18.60 7.33
C THR A 304 11.86 19.82 6.65
N TRP A 305 11.44 20.04 5.41
CA TRP A 305 11.63 21.31 4.74
C TRP A 305 10.36 22.14 4.89
N HIS A 306 10.50 23.34 5.44
CA HIS A 306 9.40 24.28 5.60
C HIS A 306 9.34 25.19 4.38
N ARG A 307 8.19 25.19 3.69
CA ARG A 307 7.99 26.08 2.56
C ARG A 307 7.97 27.52 3.08
N PRO A 308 8.83 28.42 2.57
CA PRO A 308 8.82 29.81 3.00
C PRO A 308 7.46 30.46 2.69
N PRO A 309 7.04 31.45 3.49
CA PRO A 309 5.79 32.14 3.23
C PRO A 309 5.79 32.81 1.86
N PHE A 310 4.61 32.85 1.23
CA PHE A 310 4.44 33.43 -0.11
C PHE A 310 4.77 34.93 -0.14
N CYS A 311 4.54 35.65 0.97
CA CYS A 311 4.95 37.04 1.13
C CYS A 311 5.31 37.35 2.60
N LYS A 312 5.99 38.49 2.82
CA LYS A 312 6.43 38.94 4.16
C LYS A 312 5.28 39.15 5.15
N CYS A 313 4.04 39.26 4.66
CA CYS A 313 2.82 39.49 5.45
C CYS A 313 2.22 38.19 6.01
N THR A 314 2.68 37.03 5.54
CA THR A 314 2.34 35.72 6.11
C THR A 314 3.53 35.27 6.95
N HIS A 315 3.31 35.10 8.26
CA HIS A 315 4.41 34.86 9.21
C HIS A 315 4.69 33.37 9.46
N ASP A 316 3.81 32.48 8.98
CA ASP A 316 3.94 31.03 9.15
C ASP A 316 4.33 30.33 7.86
N ALA A 317 5.07 29.21 7.98
CA ALA A 317 5.36 28.33 6.86
C ALA A 317 4.06 27.83 6.22
N VAL A 318 3.95 27.93 4.89
CA VAL A 318 2.70 27.64 4.14
C VAL A 318 2.63 26.15 3.71
N GLY A 319 3.58 25.33 4.17
CA GLY A 319 3.61 23.89 3.92
C GLY A 319 4.85 23.22 4.51
N ILE A 320 4.77 21.90 4.70
CA ILE A 320 5.86 21.07 5.24
C ILE A 320 6.08 19.90 4.29
N PHE A 321 7.32 19.67 3.89
CA PHE A 321 7.73 18.50 3.11
C PHE A 321 8.62 17.60 3.96
N LYS A 322 8.31 16.30 4.01
CA LYS A 322 9.14 15.31 4.70
C LYS A 322 10.24 14.83 3.77
N MET A 323 11.50 15.00 4.17
CA MET A 323 12.67 14.68 3.33
C MET A 323 12.71 13.22 2.89
N MET A 324 12.25 12.29 3.74
CA MET A 324 12.21 10.86 3.40
C MET A 324 11.33 10.54 2.19
N HIS A 325 10.26 11.29 1.95
CA HIS A 325 9.38 11.10 0.78
C HIS A 325 9.73 12.11 -0.33
N TRP A 326 11.00 12.48 -0.45
CA TRP A 326 11.50 13.38 -1.48
C TRP A 326 12.94 12.97 -1.85
N GLY A 327 13.18 11.67 -2.04
CA GLY A 327 14.51 11.17 -2.44
C GLY A 327 15.66 11.52 -1.48
N GLY A 328 15.38 11.86 -0.21
CA GLY A 328 16.42 12.02 0.79
C GLY A 328 17.11 10.68 1.07
N GLN A 329 18.44 10.71 1.26
CA GLN A 329 19.17 9.52 1.71
C GLN A 329 18.69 9.14 3.12
N VAL A 330 18.07 7.96 3.22
CA VAL A 330 17.66 7.32 4.47
C VAL A 330 18.34 5.95 4.51
N SER A 331 18.72 5.52 5.70
CA SER A 331 19.17 4.15 5.99
C SER A 331 18.22 3.52 7.00
N CYS A 332 18.09 2.20 7.00
CA CYS A 332 17.40 1.48 8.07
C CYS A 332 18.46 0.85 8.96
N LYS A 333 18.70 1.44 10.13
CA LYS A 333 19.65 0.92 11.11
C LYS A 333 18.87 0.20 12.19
N ILE A 334 19.42 -0.90 12.67
CA ILE A 334 18.99 -1.46 13.95
C ILE A 334 19.33 -0.46 15.06
N THR A 335 18.42 -0.26 16.01
CA THR A 335 18.73 0.45 17.27
C THR A 335 19.80 -0.33 18.05
N GLU A 336 20.84 0.36 18.52
CA GLU A 336 21.91 -0.29 19.27
C GLU A 336 21.37 -1.04 20.51
N PRO A 337 21.72 -2.33 20.68
CA PRO A 337 21.31 -3.07 21.87
C PRO A 337 21.90 -2.50 23.15
N GLY A 338 21.14 -2.58 24.23
CA GLY A 338 21.57 -2.12 25.55
C GLY A 338 22.60 -3.05 26.23
N SER A 339 22.54 -4.35 25.97
CA SER A 339 23.46 -5.35 26.55
C SER A 339 24.60 -5.73 25.61
N GLU A 340 25.75 -6.10 26.18
CA GLU A 340 26.95 -6.45 25.41
C GLU A 340 26.79 -7.79 24.68
N GLU A 341 26.05 -8.72 25.29
CA GLU A 341 25.73 -10.01 24.70
C GLU A 341 24.88 -9.84 23.43
N GLN A 342 23.88 -8.95 23.44
CA GLN A 342 23.05 -8.66 22.26
C GLN A 342 23.83 -7.92 21.17
N LYS A 343 24.80 -7.06 21.51
CA LYS A 343 25.69 -6.45 20.52
C LYS A 343 26.55 -7.51 19.83
N THR A 344 27.09 -8.46 20.60
CA THR A 344 27.87 -9.58 20.06
C THR A 344 27.01 -10.41 19.09
N LEU A 345 25.76 -10.71 19.45
CA LEU A 345 24.83 -11.41 18.55
C LEU A 345 24.58 -10.63 17.25
N LEU A 346 24.38 -9.32 17.35
CA LEU A 346 24.15 -8.48 16.18
C LEU A 346 25.35 -8.49 15.21
N GLU A 347 26.57 -8.48 15.74
CA GLU A 347 27.80 -8.62 14.94
C GLU A 347 27.90 -9.98 14.25
N VAL A 348 27.42 -11.05 14.90
CA VAL A 348 27.37 -12.41 14.34
C VAL A 348 26.37 -12.49 13.18
N TYR A 349 25.16 -11.95 13.35
CA TYR A 349 24.10 -12.05 12.36
C TYR A 349 24.28 -11.11 11.16
N LYS A 350 25.14 -10.09 11.25
CA LYS A 350 25.56 -9.21 10.14
C LYS A 350 24.40 -8.71 9.28
N ARG A 351 23.52 -7.89 9.87
CA ARG A 351 22.40 -7.33 9.12
C ARG A 351 22.86 -6.39 8.00
N PRO A 352 22.50 -6.64 6.73
CA PRO A 352 22.75 -5.70 5.63
C PRO A 352 21.86 -4.45 5.76
N ASP A 353 22.33 -3.29 5.30
CA ASP A 353 21.46 -2.12 5.17
C ASP A 353 20.49 -2.36 4.00
N PRO A 354 19.17 -2.45 4.23
CA PRO A 354 18.21 -2.70 3.16
C PRO A 354 18.05 -1.48 2.23
N TRP A 355 18.75 -0.37 2.50
CA TRP A 355 18.88 0.80 1.62
C TRP A 355 20.19 0.84 0.84
N ALA A 356 21.11 -0.10 1.03
CA ALA A 356 22.40 -0.13 0.33
C ALA A 356 22.29 -0.53 -1.15
N CYS A 357 21.23 -1.24 -1.54
CA CYS A 357 20.93 -1.48 -2.95
C CYS A 357 20.32 -0.21 -3.57
N GLU A 358 20.96 0.27 -4.64
CA GLU A 358 20.52 1.45 -5.39
C GLU A 358 19.03 1.35 -5.71
N ALA A 359 18.32 2.48 -5.61
CA ALA A 359 17.03 2.60 -6.27
C ALA A 359 17.22 2.08 -7.71
N PRO A 360 16.36 1.18 -8.22
CA PRO A 360 16.53 0.65 -9.57
C PRO A 360 16.79 1.81 -10.52
N ALA A 361 17.82 1.67 -11.36
CA ALA A 361 18.13 2.68 -12.37
C ALA A 361 16.82 2.99 -13.10
N ARG A 362 16.35 4.25 -13.00
CA ARG A 362 15.06 4.66 -13.53
C ARG A 362 15.01 4.30 -15.02
N GLY A 363 14.29 3.23 -15.38
CA GLY A 363 14.05 2.81 -16.76
C GLY A 363 14.68 1.49 -17.22
N GLU A 364 15.36 0.71 -16.38
CA GLU A 364 15.94 -0.59 -16.83
C GLU A 364 15.04 -1.81 -16.60
N ASP A 365 13.97 -1.69 -15.81
CA ASP A 365 13.02 -2.77 -15.50
C ASP A 365 11.79 -2.79 -16.44
N GLU A 366 11.87 -2.20 -17.64
CA GLU A 366 10.86 -2.50 -18.66
C GLU A 366 11.04 -3.95 -19.14
N PRO A 367 10.00 -4.79 -19.18
CA PRO A 367 10.10 -6.10 -19.80
C PRO A 367 10.59 -5.92 -21.24
N GLN A 368 11.71 -6.55 -21.57
CA GLN A 368 12.18 -6.56 -22.95
C GLN A 368 11.04 -7.10 -23.83
N PRO A 369 10.73 -6.43 -24.96
CA PRO A 369 9.64 -6.87 -25.81
C PRO A 369 9.90 -8.31 -26.22
N GLU A 370 8.94 -9.18 -25.90
CA GLU A 370 8.98 -10.59 -26.28
C GLU A 370 9.33 -10.69 -27.76
N THR A 371 10.46 -11.32 -28.05
CA THR A 371 10.84 -11.67 -29.43
C THR A 371 9.77 -12.64 -29.94
N LYS A 372 9.00 -12.13 -30.91
CA LYS A 372 7.90 -12.75 -31.68
C LYS A 372 7.92 -14.26 -31.86
#